data_AF-S8F6V6-F1
#
_entry.id   AF-S8F6V6-F1
#
_cell.length_a   1.000
_cell.length_b   1.000
_cell.length_c   1.000
_cell.angle_alpha   90.00
_cell.angle_beta   90.00
_cell.angle_gamma   90.00
#
_symmetry.space_group_name_H-M   'P 1'
#
loop_
_entity.id
_entity.type
_entity.pdbx_description
1 polymer ?
#
loop_
_entity_poly.entity_id
_entity_poly.type
_entity_poly.pdbx_seq_one_letter_code
_entity_poly.pdbx_strand_id
1 'polypeptide(L)' 'NLVLIDNGRTLCCDWQRLDGCNSHLHDSRHLCSGCGQSTHGAQNCPRAEAAERC' A
#
# COMPACT_ATOMS: atom_id res chain seq x y z
N ASN A 1 7.26 12.98 -1.73
CA ASN A 1 7.59 11.59 -2.08
C ASN A 1 7.93 10.84 -0.80
N LEU A 2 6.91 10.59 0.03
CA LEU A 2 7.08 9.86 1.29
C LEU A 2 7.08 8.36 0.98
N VAL A 3 8.00 7.62 1.59
CA VAL A 3 8.25 6.21 1.26
C VAL A 3 8.10 5.36 2.53
N LEU A 4 7.25 4.34 2.48
CA LEU A 4 7.14 3.31 3.51
C LEU A 4 8.13 2.19 3.20
N ILE A 5 8.73 1.58 4.21
CA ILE A 5 9.61 0.42 4.02
C ILE A 5 8.89 -0.80 4.58
N ASP A 6 8.52 -1.73 3.70
CA ASP A 6 7.97 -3.03 4.08
C ASP A 6 8.90 -4.13 3.56
N ASN A 7 9.43 -4.95 4.47
CA ASN A 7 10.28 -6.09 4.14
C ASN A 7 11.50 -5.74 3.23
N GLY A 8 12.03 -4.51 3.36
CA GLY A 8 13.13 -3.99 2.53
C GLY A 8 12.71 -3.38 1.19
N ARG A 9 11.42 -3.36 0.87
CA ARG A 9 10.87 -2.68 -0.32
C ARG A 9 10.33 -1.30 0.04
N THR A 10 10.62 -0.35 -0.83
CA THR A 10 10.13 1.03 -0.73
C THR A 10 8.77 1.15 -1.40
N LEU A 11 7.75 1.44 -0.60
CA LEU A 11 6.35 1.61 -0.99
C LEU A 11 5.96 3.08 -1.06
N CYS A 12 5.00 3.39 -1.93
CA CYS A 12 4.40 4.70 -1.99
C CYS A 12 3.43 4.90 -0.81
N CYS A 13 3.68 5.90 0.04
CA CYS A 13 2.78 6.21 1.15
C CYS A 13 1.41 6.68 0.66
N ASP A 14 1.38 7.55 -0.36
CA ASP A 14 0.14 8.11 -0.89
C ASP A 14 -0.76 6.98 -1.45
N TRP A 15 -0.17 5.95 -2.04
CA TRP A 15 -0.90 4.75 -2.47
C TRP A 15 -1.63 4.04 -1.33
N GLN A 16 -1.03 3.99 -0.12
CA GLN A 16 -1.66 3.36 1.05
C GLN A 16 -2.73 4.22 1.72
N ARG A 17 -2.89 5.49 1.32
CA ARG A 17 -3.83 6.43 1.93
C ARG A 17 -5.15 6.41 1.17
N LEU A 18 -6.21 6.94 1.81
CA LEU A 18 -7.55 6.97 1.22
C LEU A 18 -7.60 7.66 -0.14
N ASP A 19 -6.89 8.77 -0.32
CA ASP A 19 -6.77 9.48 -1.61
C ASP A 19 -6.09 8.66 -2.72
N GLY A 20 -5.31 7.64 -2.34
CA GLY A 20 -4.47 6.88 -3.26
C GLY A 20 -3.36 7.72 -3.89
N CYS A 21 -2.70 7.13 -4.89
CA CYS A 21 -1.71 7.84 -5.70
C CYS A 21 -1.99 7.58 -7.19
N ASN A 22 -2.06 8.65 -7.97
CA ASN A 22 -2.29 8.59 -9.43
C ASN A 22 -0.99 8.79 -10.23
N SER A 23 0.17 8.78 -9.58
CA SER A 23 1.44 9.05 -10.24
C SER A 23 2.00 7.79 -10.89
N HIS A 24 2.15 7.79 -12.21
CA HIS A 24 2.79 6.66 -12.92
C HIS A 24 4.32 6.67 -12.82
N LEU A 25 4.93 7.71 -12.23
CA LEU A 25 6.39 7.83 -12.09
C LEU A 25 7.01 6.73 -11.20
N HIS A 26 6.22 6.15 -10.29
CA HIS A 26 6.69 5.17 -9.32
C HIS A 26 5.67 4.07 -9.09
N ASP A 27 5.02 3.62 -10.16
CA ASP A 27 3.98 2.59 -10.12
C ASP A 27 4.47 1.26 -9.53
N SER A 28 5.76 0.95 -9.70
CA SER A 28 6.38 -0.23 -9.06
C SER A 28 6.37 -0.20 -7.52
N ARG A 29 6.08 0.97 -6.92
CA ARG A 29 5.92 1.17 -5.47
C ARG A 29 4.45 1.21 -5.03
N HIS A 30 3.51 1.15 -5.96
CA HIS A 30 2.09 1.00 -5.69
C HIS A 30 1.78 -0.45 -5.32
N LEU A 31 2.39 -0.93 -4.24
CA LEU A 31 2.11 -2.26 -3.69
C LEU A 31 1.44 -2.08 -2.34
N CYS A 32 0.34 -2.78 -2.13
CA CYS A 32 -0.34 -2.85 -0.85
C CYS A 32 0.60 -3.36 0.23
N SER A 33 0.76 -2.64 1.33
CA SER A 33 1.62 -3.09 2.45
C SER A 33 1.07 -4.32 3.18
N GLY A 34 -0.23 -4.60 3.08
CA GLY A 34 -0.85 -5.75 3.75
C GLY A 34 -0.74 -7.07 2.97
N CYS A 35 -0.70 -7.03 1.63
CA CYS A 35 -0.74 -8.24 0.80
C CYS A 35 0.23 -8.26 -0.39
N GLY A 36 0.95 -7.16 -0.64
CA GLY A 36 1.91 -7.02 -1.72
C GLY A 36 1.32 -6.91 -3.13
N GLN A 37 -0.01 -6.78 -3.28
CA GLN A 37 -0.67 -6.61 -4.58
C GLN A 37 -0.63 -5.15 -5.04
N SER A 38 -0.57 -4.92 -6.36
CA SER A 38 -0.58 -3.57 -6.93
C SER A 38 -1.94 -3.05 -7.39
N THR A 39 -3.00 -3.85 -7.22
CA THR A 39 -4.36 -3.49 -7.63
C THR A 39 -5.05 -2.52 -6.68
N HIS A 40 -4.54 -2.38 -5.46
CA HIS A 40 -5.08 -1.53 -4.40
C HIS A 40 -3.97 -1.15 -3.42
N GLY A 41 -4.19 -0.09 -2.64
CA GLY A 41 -3.38 0.21 -1.45
C GLY A 41 -3.95 -0.44 -0.19
N ALA A 42 -3.20 -0.36 0.92
CA ALA A 42 -3.58 -0.96 2.21
C ALA A 42 -4.98 -0.57 2.71
N GLN A 43 -5.42 0.66 2.45
CA GLN A 43 -6.75 1.17 2.80
C GLN A 43 -7.92 0.35 2.22
N ASN A 44 -7.70 -0.31 1.08
CA ASN A 44 -8.70 -1.14 0.42
C ASN A 44 -8.32 -2.63 0.50
N CYS A 45 -7.37 -2.99 1.36
CA CYS A 45 -6.88 -4.36 1.43
C CYS A 45 -7.85 -5.24 2.21
N PRO A 46 -8.43 -6.28 1.58
CA PRO A 46 -9.34 -7.19 2.29
C PRO A 46 -8.61 -8.01 3.37
N ARG A 47 -7.27 -8.07 3.34
CA ARG A 47 -6.45 -8.72 4.37
C ARG A 47 -6.10 -7.81 5.54
N ALA A 48 -6.26 -6.48 5.42
CA ALA A 48 -5.98 -5.57 6.53
C ALA A 48 -6.99 -5.75 7.68
N GLU A 49 -8.21 -6.18 7.37
CA GLU A 49 -9.31 -6.45 8.32
C GLU A 49 -9.30 -7.89 8.88
N ALA A 50 -8.18 -8.62 8.78
CA ALA A 50 -8.04 -9.96 9.36
C ALA A 50 -7.10 -10.00 10.58
N ALA A 51 -6.84 -8.86 11.23
CA ALA A 51 -6.45 -8.84 12.63
C ALA A 51 -7.74 -8.88 13.44
N GLU A 52 -8.26 -10.10 13.59
CA GLU A 52 -9.48 -10.41 14.32
C GLU A 52 -9.47 -9.70 15.67
N ARG A 53 -10.56 -8.96 15.92
CA ARG A 53 -10.90 -8.36 17.19
C ARG A 53 -10.75 -9.42 18.29
N CYS A 54 -10.05 -9.05 19.37
CA CYS A 54 -10.02 -9.82 20.62
C CYS A 54 -11.42 -10.28 21.06
#